data_AF-A0A2V9PC81-F1
#
_entry.id   AF-A0A2V9PC81-F1
#
_cell.length_a   1.000
_cell.length_b   1.000
_cell.length_c   1.000
_cell.angle_alpha   90.00
_cell.angle_beta   90.00
_cell.angle_gamma   90.00
#
_symmetry.space_group_name_H-M   'P 1'
#
loop_
_entity.id
_entity.type
_entity.pdbx_description
1 polymer ?
#
loop_
_entity_poly.entity_id
_entity_poly.type
_entity_poly.pdbx_seq_one_letter_code
_entity_poly.pdbx_strand_id
1 'polypeptide(L)'
;MNQKVVLALACLVLVPIALSQDQEKKTQDEPVHATGCVEQGVEAGCLVLKDVKTKTEYDLKFDDKPASVGTAITFDGVSHSGEVDGCQQGKIVHVQKWTHIRMHCPRSKAKKKAPTQ
;
A
#
# COMPACT_ATOMS: atom_id res chain seq x y z
N MET A 1 -53.56 -35.24 -39.10
CA MET A 1 -54.77 -34.51 -38.67
C MET A 1 -54.44 -33.82 -37.37
N ASN A 2 -54.57 -32.50 -37.38
CA ASN A 2 -53.93 -31.57 -36.46
C ASN A 2 -54.88 -31.23 -35.30
N GLN A 3 -54.37 -31.11 -34.08
CA GLN A 3 -55.04 -30.35 -33.03
C GLN A 3 -54.21 -29.12 -32.68
N LYS A 4 -54.78 -27.96 -33.01
CA LYS A 4 -54.24 -26.65 -32.69
C LYS A 4 -54.57 -26.34 -31.22
N VAL A 5 -53.56 -26.06 -30.41
CA VAL A 5 -53.72 -25.27 -29.19
C VAL A 5 -52.75 -24.10 -29.31
N VAL A 6 -53.31 -22.96 -29.68
CA VAL A 6 -52.70 -21.66 -29.50
C VAL A 6 -53.15 -21.19 -28.12
N LEU A 7 -52.24 -20.92 -27.20
CA LEU A 7 -52.47 -19.85 -26.23
C LEU A 7 -51.13 -19.31 -25.71
N ALA A 8 -51.01 -18.00 -25.83
CA ALA A 8 -49.84 -17.20 -25.60
C ALA A 8 -49.31 -17.27 -24.16
N LEU A 9 -48.01 -17.51 -24.00
CA LEU A 9 -47.29 -17.09 -22.81
C LEU A 9 -46.47 -15.84 -23.18
N ALA A 10 -46.96 -14.68 -22.75
CA ALA A 10 -46.15 -13.48 -22.69
C ALA A 10 -45.02 -13.71 -21.69
N CYS A 11 -43.79 -13.90 -22.18
CA CYS A 11 -42.60 -13.87 -21.35
C CYS A 11 -42.39 -12.43 -20.83
N LEU A 12 -42.93 -12.16 -19.64
CA LEU A 12 -42.49 -11.05 -18.80
C LEU A 12 -41.01 -11.27 -18.49
N VAL A 13 -40.15 -10.55 -19.21
CA VAL A 13 -38.71 -10.52 -18.96
C VAL A 13 -38.51 -9.77 -17.65
N LEU A 14 -38.43 -10.51 -16.54
CA LEU A 14 -37.91 -9.98 -15.29
C LEU A 14 -36.42 -9.69 -15.53
N VAL A 15 -36.10 -8.41 -15.74
CA VAL A 15 -34.72 -7.92 -15.68
C VAL A 15 -34.36 -7.90 -14.19
N PRO A 16 -33.45 -8.76 -13.69
CA PRO A 16 -32.92 -8.55 -12.36
C PRO A 16 -32.10 -7.26 -12.42
N ILE A 17 -32.61 -6.21 -11.79
CA ILE A 17 -31.80 -5.03 -11.45
C ILE A 17 -30.76 -5.55 -10.47
N ALA A 18 -29.57 -5.85 -10.97
CA ALA A 18 -28.42 -6.08 -10.12
C ALA A 18 -28.20 -4.78 -9.34
N LEU A 19 -28.67 -4.77 -8.09
CA LEU A 19 -28.28 -3.79 -7.10
C LEU A 19 -26.75 -3.83 -7.05
N SER A 20 -26.12 -2.85 -7.69
CA SER A 20 -24.70 -2.58 -7.48
C SER A 20 -24.58 -2.21 -6.01
N GLN A 21 -24.12 -3.17 -5.20
CA GLN A 21 -23.67 -2.87 -3.85
C GLN A 21 -22.45 -1.99 -4.03
N ASP A 22 -22.67 -0.67 -3.97
CA ASP A 22 -21.62 0.28 -3.70
C ASP A 22 -21.08 -0.12 -2.32
N GLN A 23 -20.05 -0.96 -2.33
CA GLN A 23 -19.25 -1.21 -1.15
C GLN A 23 -18.56 0.12 -0.90
N GLU A 24 -19.22 0.96 -0.09
CA GLU A 24 -18.65 2.13 0.54
C GLU A 24 -17.30 1.66 1.11
N LYS A 25 -16.20 1.98 0.42
CA LYS A 25 -14.85 1.57 0.80
C LYS A 25 -14.55 2.36 2.07
N LYS A 26 -14.98 1.81 3.21
CA LYS A 26 -14.74 2.35 4.53
C LYS A 26 -13.24 2.64 4.59
N THR A 27 -12.89 3.93 4.66
CA THR A 27 -11.54 4.38 4.95
C THR A 27 -11.14 3.71 6.25
N GLN A 28 -10.36 2.65 6.13
CA GLN A 28 -9.96 1.81 7.24
C GLN A 28 -8.48 2.08 7.48
N ASP A 29 -8.24 2.59 8.68
CA ASP A 29 -6.95 2.60 9.35
C ASP A 29 -6.55 1.15 9.59
N GLU A 30 -5.44 0.73 9.01
CA GLU A 30 -4.90 -0.61 9.18
C GLU A 30 -3.59 -0.53 9.98
N PRO A 31 -3.47 -1.25 11.12
CA PRO A 31 -2.21 -1.34 11.83
C PRO A 31 -1.19 -2.11 10.98
N VAL A 32 0.05 -1.62 10.96
CA VAL A 32 1.16 -2.19 10.21
C VAL A 32 2.31 -2.50 11.16
N HIS A 33 2.83 -3.72 11.07
CA HIS A 33 4.06 -4.14 11.72
C HIS A 33 5.02 -4.67 10.66
N ALA A 34 6.21 -4.07 10.53
CA ALA A 34 7.16 -4.44 9.50
C ALA A 34 8.60 -4.31 9.98
N THR A 35 9.49 -5.06 9.33
CA THR A 35 10.92 -5.09 9.62
C THR A 35 11.72 -4.97 8.33
N GLY A 36 12.70 -4.08 8.31
CA GLY A 36 13.52 -3.88 7.12
C GLY A 36 14.60 -2.84 7.32
N CYS A 37 15.21 -2.45 6.21
CA CYS A 37 16.18 -1.36 6.19
C CYS A 37 15.50 -0.07 5.77
N VAL A 38 15.80 1.01 6.48
CA VAL A 38 15.39 2.35 6.04
C VAL A 38 16.26 2.76 4.87
N GLU A 39 15.64 3.04 3.75
CA GLU A 39 16.29 3.45 2.52
C GLU A 39 15.81 4.83 2.10
N GLN A 40 16.62 5.51 1.29
CA GLN A 40 16.21 6.77 0.70
C GLN A 40 15.26 6.49 -0.47
N GLY A 41 14.09 7.12 -0.43
CA GLY A 41 13.15 7.14 -1.54
C GLY A 41 13.68 7.92 -2.75
N VAL A 42 13.00 7.78 -3.88
CA VAL A 42 13.31 8.48 -5.13
C VAL A 42 13.09 9.99 -4.97
N GLU A 43 11.96 10.39 -4.39
CA GLU A 43 11.64 11.78 -4.08
C GLU A 43 12.45 12.31 -2.88
N ALA A 44 12.82 13.59 -2.96
CA ALA A 44 13.69 14.21 -1.98
C ALA A 44 13.06 14.20 -0.58
N GLY A 45 13.78 13.61 0.38
CA GLY A 45 13.33 13.53 1.78
C GLY A 45 12.44 12.33 2.10
N CYS A 46 12.04 11.53 1.11
CA CYS A 46 11.27 10.33 1.34
C CYS A 46 12.12 9.22 1.93
N LEU A 47 11.56 8.51 2.90
CA LEU A 47 12.14 7.33 3.53
C LEU A 47 11.24 6.14 3.21
N VAL A 48 11.85 5.06 2.77
CA VAL A 48 11.14 3.83 2.42
C VAL A 48 11.68 2.66 3.21
N LEU A 49 10.85 1.65 3.41
CA LEU A 49 11.26 0.38 3.98
C LEU A 49 10.53 -0.76 3.29
N LYS A 50 11.29 -1.73 2.81
CA LYS A 50 10.76 -2.98 2.28
C LYS A 50 10.78 -4.05 3.35
N ASP A 51 9.61 -4.55 3.71
CA ASP A 51 9.50 -5.57 4.75
C ASP A 51 10.19 -6.87 4.31
N VAL A 52 11.05 -7.41 5.16
CA VAL A 52 11.87 -8.56 4.83
C VAL A 52 11.06 -9.84 4.66
N LYS A 53 9.88 -9.93 5.30
CA LYS A 53 9.03 -11.12 5.26
C LYS A 53 8.08 -11.09 4.07
N THR A 54 7.29 -10.02 3.98
CA THR A 54 6.19 -9.86 3.01
C THR A 54 6.64 -9.24 1.69
N LYS A 55 7.81 -8.59 1.67
CA LYS A 55 8.31 -7.80 0.53
C LYS A 55 7.45 -6.59 0.20
N THR A 56 6.49 -6.23 1.04
CA THR A 56 5.72 -5.00 0.92
C THR A 56 6.63 -3.79 1.11
N GLU A 57 6.48 -2.79 0.24
CA GLU A 57 7.19 -1.52 0.31
C GLU A 57 6.30 -0.49 1.00
N TYR A 58 6.90 0.26 1.93
CA TYR A 58 6.22 1.26 2.73
C TYR A 58 6.91 2.62 2.59
N ASP A 59 6.11 3.65 2.39
CA ASP A 59 6.52 5.04 2.49
C ASP A 59 6.35 5.49 3.95
N LEU A 60 7.46 5.76 4.62
CA LEU A 60 7.49 6.01 6.06
C LEU A 60 7.29 7.50 6.38
N LYS A 61 6.26 7.80 7.17
CA LYS A 61 6.05 9.10 7.81
C LYS A 61 6.40 9.00 9.29
N PHE A 62 7.30 9.85 9.76
CA PHE A 62 7.69 9.91 11.16
C PHE A 62 7.21 11.24 11.74
N ASP A 63 6.43 11.18 12.83
CA ASP A 63 6.07 12.36 13.62
C ASP A 63 7.26 12.86 14.46
N ASP A 64 8.09 11.92 14.90
CA ASP A 64 9.30 12.14 15.70
C ASP A 64 10.59 12.00 14.87
N LYS A 65 11.74 12.00 15.54
CA LYS A 65 13.04 11.79 14.93
C LYS A 65 13.05 10.51 14.08
N PRO A 66 13.30 10.59 12.76
CA PRO A 66 13.32 9.43 11.90
C PRO A 66 14.55 8.55 12.15
N ALA A 67 14.42 7.26 11.86
CA ALA A 67 15.55 6.36 11.73
C ALA A 67 16.45 6.79 10.56
N SER A 68 17.77 6.66 10.72
CA SER A 68 18.73 7.05 9.67
C SER A 68 18.73 6.06 8.51
N VAL A 69 18.96 6.55 7.28
CA VAL A 69 19.16 5.69 6.11
C VAL A 69 20.28 4.67 6.37
N GLY A 70 20.03 3.41 5.98
CA GLY A 70 20.92 2.28 6.24
C GLY A 70 20.73 1.63 7.63
N THR A 71 19.80 2.11 8.44
CA THR A 71 19.46 1.48 9.73
C THR A 71 18.44 0.38 9.53
N ALA A 72 18.69 -0.79 10.10
CA ALA A 72 17.71 -1.85 10.19
C ALA A 72 16.76 -1.57 11.36
N ILE A 73 15.45 -1.55 11.10
CA ILE A 73 14.44 -1.29 12.13
C ILE A 73 13.31 -2.32 12.07
N THR A 74 12.65 -2.50 13.21
CA THR A 74 11.28 -2.99 13.28
C THR A 74 10.40 -1.81 13.71
N PHE A 75 9.26 -1.62 13.06
CA PHE A 75 8.33 -0.54 13.41
C PHE A 75 6.90 -1.05 13.57
N ASP A 76 6.13 -0.29 14.34
CA ASP A 76 4.67 -0.35 14.38
C ASP A 76 4.11 1.00 13.92
N GLY A 77 3.07 0.97 13.10
CA GLY A 77 2.46 2.16 12.53
C GLY A 77 1.03 1.91 12.05
N VAL A 78 0.45 2.91 11.40
CA VAL A 78 -0.90 2.84 10.82
C VAL A 78 -0.87 3.34 9.38
N SER A 79 -1.52 2.59 8.48
CA SER A 79 -1.79 3.04 7.12
C SER A 79 -3.25 3.46 6.98
N HIS A 80 -3.51 4.60 6.35
CA HIS A 80 -4.87 5.05 6.05
C HIS A 80 -5.21 4.76 4.58
N SER A 81 -6.33 4.09 4.36
CA SER A 81 -6.80 3.77 3.01
C SER A 81 -7.13 5.05 2.24
N GLY A 82 -6.50 5.24 1.07
CA GLY A 82 -6.79 6.38 0.18
C GLY A 82 -5.98 7.64 0.48
N GLU A 83 -5.05 7.58 1.43
CA GLU A 83 -4.05 8.64 1.60
C GLU A 83 -3.13 8.72 0.37
N VAL A 84 -2.73 9.93 0.02
CA VAL A 84 -1.80 10.23 -1.07
C VAL A 84 -0.72 11.17 -0.57
N ASP A 85 0.52 10.91 -0.99
CA ASP A 85 1.66 11.77 -0.67
C ASP A 85 2.55 11.98 -1.90
N GLY A 86 3.68 12.66 -1.70
CA GLY A 86 4.67 12.89 -2.74
C GLY A 86 5.83 11.88 -2.76
N CYS A 87 5.73 10.74 -2.07
CA CYS A 87 6.76 9.69 -2.07
C CYS A 87 6.40 8.50 -2.95
N GLN A 88 5.09 8.23 -3.13
CA GLN A 88 4.47 7.37 -4.16
C GLN A 88 5.23 6.09 -4.58
N GLN A 89 5.98 5.46 -3.69
CA GLN A 89 6.73 4.23 -3.96
C GLN A 89 6.04 3.02 -3.31
N GLY A 90 5.45 3.23 -2.14
CA GLY A 90 4.85 2.18 -1.33
C GLY A 90 3.52 2.54 -0.70
N LYS A 91 3.07 1.67 0.21
CA LYS A 91 1.92 1.97 1.08
C LYS A 91 2.36 3.01 2.12
N ILE A 92 1.64 4.12 2.21
CA ILE A 92 1.94 5.16 3.20
C ILE A 92 1.64 4.63 4.61
N VAL A 93 2.60 4.82 5.52
CA VAL A 93 2.47 4.43 6.92
C VAL A 93 2.99 5.53 7.83
N HIS A 94 2.16 5.93 8.79
CA HIS A 94 2.56 6.77 9.91
C HIS A 94 3.20 5.89 10.98
N VAL A 95 4.51 6.03 11.15
CA VAL A 95 5.32 5.27 12.09
C VAL A 95 5.12 5.84 13.49
N GLN A 96 4.50 5.05 14.35
CA GLN A 96 4.23 5.44 15.74
C GLN A 96 5.42 5.11 16.65
N LYS A 97 6.09 3.98 16.39
CA LYS A 97 7.27 3.57 17.13
C LYS A 97 8.16 2.69 16.28
N TRP A 98 9.46 2.79 16.50
CA TRP A 98 10.44 1.94 15.84
C TRP A 98 11.59 1.61 16.77
N THR A 99 12.25 0.48 16.53
CA THR A 99 13.42 0.02 17.27
C THR A 99 14.51 -0.42 16.30
N HIS A 100 15.75 -0.01 16.57
CA HIS A 100 16.92 -0.51 15.84
C HIS A 100 17.14 -2.00 16.16
N ILE A 101 17.33 -2.80 15.12
CA ILE A 101 17.62 -4.23 15.23
C ILE A 101 18.97 -4.58 14.59
N ARG A 102 19.57 -5.69 15.04
CA ARG A 102 20.83 -6.19 14.49
C ARG A 102 20.60 -7.02 13.22
N MET A 103 20.42 -6.33 12.10
CA MET A 103 20.36 -6.92 10.77
C MET A 103 21.27 -6.13 9.82
N HIS A 104 21.94 -6.83 8.90
CA HIS A 104 22.76 -6.16 7.89
C HIS A 104 21.88 -5.49 6.83
N CYS A 105 22.05 -4.18 6.69
CA CYS A 105 21.49 -3.46 5.55
C CYS A 105 22.43 -3.47 4.35
N PRO A 106 21.87 -3.51 3.12
CA PRO A 106 22.67 -3.33 1.92
C PRO A 106 23.46 -2.03 2.02
N ARG A 107 24.74 -2.06 1.61
CA ARG A 107 25.50 -0.83 1.48
C ARG A 107 24.81 0.03 0.43
N SER A 108 24.28 1.19 0.84
CA SER A 108 23.78 2.19 -0.08
C SER A 108 24.88 2.43 -1.12
N LYS A 109 24.57 2.25 -2.40
CA LYS A 109 25.50 2.65 -3.45
C LYS A 109 25.58 4.17 -3.36
N ALA A 110 26.58 4.69 -2.65
CA ALA A 110 26.86 6.11 -2.63
C ALA A 110 26.86 6.56 -4.10
N LYS A 111 25.94 7.47 -4.46
CA LYS A 111 25.96 8.10 -5.77
C LYS A 111 27.37 8.62 -5.95
N LYS A 112 28.16 8.00 -6.82
CA LYS A 112 29.40 8.63 -7.29
C LYS A 112 28.95 9.99 -7.81
N LYS A 113 29.42 11.08 -7.20
CA LYS A 113 29.17 12.42 -7.75
C LYS A 113 29.55 12.34 -9.23
N ALA A 114 28.59 12.53 -10.13
CA ALA A 114 28.92 12.73 -11.53
C ALA A 114 29.87 13.95 -11.57
N PRO A 115 30.96 13.89 -12.36
CA PRO A 115 31.76 15.08 -12.56
C PRO A 115 30.86 16.14 -13.17
N THR A 116 30.80 17.30 -12.52
CA THR A 116 30.29 18.54 -13.12
C THR A 116 30.98 18.72 -14.47
N GLN A 117 30.21 18.76 -15.56
CA GLN A 117 30.65 19.33 -16.82
C GLN A 117 30.54 20.85 -16.74
#